data_AF-A0A972RKU8-F1
#
_entry.id   AF-A0A972RKU8-F1
#
_cell.length_a   1.000
_cell.length_b   1.000
_cell.length_c   1.000
_cell.angle_alpha   90.00
_cell.angle_beta   90.00
_cell.angle_gamma   90.00
#
_symmetry.space_group_name_H-M   'P 1'
#
loop_
_entity.id
_entity.type
_entity.pdbx_description
1 polymer ?
#
loop_
_entity_poly.entity_id
_entity_poly.type
_entity_poly.pdbx_seq_one_letter_code
_entity_poly.pdbx_strand_id
1 'polypeptide(L)' 'LTPKESEVFQELLKGRTIKQLAVQFEITFQTAAKHRARVLEKLKVDTDAQLIHAFQDCAAS' A
#
# COMPACT_ATOMS: atom_id res chain seq x y z
N LEU A 1 -4.47 10.57 2.24
CA LEU A 1 -3.54 10.04 1.22
C LEU A 1 -3.72 10.86 -0.06
N THR A 2 -2.67 11.09 -0.85
CA THR A 2 -2.84 11.64 -2.22
C THR A 2 -3.55 10.61 -3.11
N PRO A 3 -4.10 11.00 -4.29
CA PRO A 3 -4.76 10.04 -5.18
C PRO A 3 -3.90 8.81 -5.46
N LYS A 4 -2.61 9.02 -5.75
CA LYS A 4 -1.68 7.91 -6.04
C LYS A 4 -1.38 7.03 -4.82
N GLU A 5 -1.26 7.64 -3.64
CA GLU A 5 -1.06 6.90 -2.40
C GLU A 5 -2.31 6.10 -2.00
N SER A 6 -3.51 6.61 -2.28
CA SER A 6 -4.76 5.87 -2.07
C SER A 6 -4.84 4.63 -2.97
N GLU A 7 -4.46 4.75 -4.25
CA GLU A 7 -4.40 3.59 -5.14
C GLU A 7 -3.42 2.54 -4.61
N VAL A 8 -2.20 2.96 -4.23
CA VAL A 8 -1.19 2.07 -3.64
C VAL A 8 -1.71 1.41 -2.36
N PHE A 9 -2.35 2.17 -1.48
CA PHE A 9 -2.97 1.66 -0.26
C PHE A 9 -3.99 0.55 -0.53
N GLN A 10 -4.90 0.76 -1.49
CA GLN A 10 -5.91 -0.25 -1.83
C GLN A 10 -5.29 -1.55 -2.36
N GLU A 11 -4.22 -1.46 -3.14
CA GLU A 11 -3.54 -2.66 -3.63
C GLU A 11 -2.70 -3.35 -2.55
N LEU A 12 -2.13 -2.61 -1.60
CA LEU A 12 -1.46 -3.19 -0.42
C LEU A 12 -2.46 -3.98 0.44
N LEU A 13 -3.69 -3.47 0.63
CA LEU A 13 -4.75 -4.19 1.35
C LEU A 13 -5.19 -5.49 0.67
N LYS A 14 -4.99 -5.59 -0.66
CA LYS A 14 -5.22 -6.83 -1.42
C LYS A 14 -4.04 -7.81 -1.32
N GLY A 15 -3.01 -7.49 -0.54
CA GLY A 15 -1.80 -8.31 -0.39
C GLY A 15 -0.84 -8.22 -1.58
N ARG A 16 -0.95 -7.19 -2.44
CA ARG A 16 -0.04 -7.05 -3.58
C ARG A 16 1.35 -6.63 -3.15
N THR A 17 2.36 -7.19 -3.82
CA THR A 17 3.76 -6.83 -3.61
C THR A 17 4.16 -5.56 -4.34
N ILE A 18 5.24 -4.91 -3.91
CA ILE A 18 5.82 -3.72 -4.57
C ILE A 18 6.14 -4.00 -6.06
N LYS A 19 6.59 -5.22 -6.39
CA LYS A 19 6.87 -5.61 -7.78
C LYS A 19 5.60 -5.58 -8.63
N GLN A 20 4.49 -6.11 -8.11
CA GLN A 20 3.20 -6.08 -8.81
C GLN A 20 2.68 -4.65 -8.94
N LEU A 21 2.87 -3.81 -7.92
CA LEU A 21 2.50 -2.39 -7.97
C LEU A 21 3.27 -1.63 -9.05
N ALA A 22 4.58 -1.88 -9.15
CA ALA A 22 5.43 -1.26 -10.15
C ALA A 22 4.95 -1.58 -11.58
N VAL A 23 4.63 -2.86 -11.84
CA VAL A 23 4.08 -3.30 -13.13
C VAL A 23 2.70 -2.70 -13.38
N GLN A 24 1.80 -2.74 -12.40
CA GLN A 24 0.42 -2.27 -12.54
C GLN A 24 0.31 -0.76 -12.77
N PHE A 25 1.19 0.03 -12.16
CA PHE A 25 1.19 1.49 -12.30
C PHE A 25 2.19 1.99 -13.34
N GLU A 26 2.88 1.09 -14.05
CA GLU A 26 3.90 1.43 -15.05
C GLU A 26 4.98 2.38 -14.49
N ILE A 27 5.40 2.13 -13.25
CA ILE A 27 6.44 2.89 -12.54
C ILE A 27 7.61 2.01 -12.15
N THR A 28 8.75 2.63 -11.81
CA THR A 28 9.89 1.88 -11.29
C THR A 28 9.59 1.29 -9.91
N PHE A 29 10.28 0.20 -9.58
CA PHE A 29 10.24 -0.41 -8.26
C PHE A 29 10.54 0.59 -7.14
N GLN A 30 11.51 1.49 -7.37
CA GLN A 30 11.90 2.53 -6.41
C GLN A 30 10.76 3.54 -6.17
N THR A 31 10.06 3.95 -7.22
CA THR A 31 8.90 4.84 -7.11
C THR A 31 7.75 4.17 -6.38
N ALA A 32 7.46 2.90 -6.68
CA ALA A 32 6.45 2.11 -5.95
C ALA A 32 6.80 1.98 -4.45
N ALA A 33 8.06 1.67 -4.13
CA ALA A 33 8.54 1.60 -2.74
C ALA A 33 8.42 2.95 -2.01
N LYS A 34 8.70 4.06 -2.68
CA LYS A 34 8.53 5.41 -2.13
C LYS A 34 7.06 5.74 -1.84
N HIS A 35 6.15 5.38 -2.74
CA HIS A 35 4.72 5.55 -2.49
C HIS A 35 4.25 4.70 -1.29
N ARG A 36 4.66 3.43 -1.22
CA ARG A 36 4.40 2.56 -0.07
C ARG A 36 4.90 3.20 1.24
N ALA A 37 6.16 3.66 1.27
CA ALA A 37 6.73 4.27 2.48
C ALA A 37 5.92 5.48 2.95
N ARG A 38 5.47 6.35 2.03
CA ARG A 38 4.61 7.49 2.36
C ARG A 38 3.23 7.07 2.88
N VAL A 39 2.66 6.00 2.35
CA VAL A 39 1.40 5.43 2.84
C VAL A 39 1.57 4.96 4.29
N LEU A 40 2.60 4.16 4.56
CA LEU A 40 2.90 3.63 5.88
C LEU A 40 3.17 4.76 6.90
N GLU A 41 3.99 5.75 6.53
CA GLU A 41 4.29 6.93 7.36
C GLU A 41 3.02 7.73 7.71
N LYS A 42 2.16 8.00 6.72
CA LYS A 42 0.92 8.76 6.92
C LYS A 42 -0.09 8.03 7.79
N LEU A 43 -0.11 6.70 7.71
CA LEU A 43 -1.00 5.84 8.50
C LEU A 43 -0.37 5.42 9.84
N LYS A 44 0.88 5.81 10.10
CA LYS A 44 1.64 5.47 11.31
C LYS A 44 1.72 3.97 11.58
N VAL A 45 2.00 3.21 10.52
CA VAL A 45 2.21 1.76 10.56
C VAL A 45 3.58 1.42 10.01
N ASP A 46 4.19 0.35 10.50
CA ASP A 46 5.59 0.00 10.19
C ASP A 46 5.69 -1.03 9.05
N THR A 47 4.64 -1.84 8.84
CA THR A 47 4.68 -2.95 7.88
C THR A 47 3.39 -3.08 7.08
N ASP A 48 3.48 -3.69 5.89
CA ASP A 48 2.31 -4.00 5.09
C ASP A 48 1.39 -4.97 5.81
N ALA A 49 1.93 -5.94 6.56
CA ALA A 49 1.15 -6.88 7.34
C ALA A 49 0.34 -6.14 8.42
N GLN A 50 0.96 -5.24 9.17
CA GLN A 50 0.25 -4.42 10.16
C GLN A 50 -0.83 -3.54 9.51
N LEU A 51 -0.55 -2.96 8.35
CA LEU A 51 -1.52 -2.21 7.56
C LEU A 51 -2.69 -3.11 7.13
N ILE A 52 -2.42 -4.33 6.67
CA ILE A 52 -3.46 -5.28 6.28
C ILE A 52 -4.32 -5.64 7.48
N HIS A 53 -3.72 -6.04 8.60
CA HIS A 53 -4.45 -6.36 9.83
C HIS A 53 -5.29 -5.19 10.33
N ALA A 54 -4.72 -3.98 10.42
CA ALA A 54 -5.43 -2.81 10.95
C ALA A 54 -6.66 -2.38 10.12
N PHE A 55 -6.76 -2.79 8.86
CA PHE A 55 -7.81 -2.34 7.94
C PHE A 55 -8.66 -3.47 7.31
N GLN A 56 -8.25 -4.74 7.41
CA GLN A 56 -9.06 -5.88 6.95
C GLN A 56 -10.11 -6.33 7.97
N ASP A 57 -9.95 -6.03 9.26
CA ASP A 57 -10.94 -6.36 10.31
C ASP A 57 -12.28 -5.62 10.13
N CYS A 58 -12.37 -4.67 9.20
CA CYS A 58 -13.62 -3.96 8.87
C CYS A 58 -14.43 -4.64 7.74
N ALA A 59 -13.86 -5.57 6.97
CA ALA A 59 -14.50 -6.18 5.80
C ALA A 59 -15.12 -7.57 6.05
N ALA A 60 -15.03 -8.10 7.28
CA ALA A 60 -15.48 -9.44 7.65
C ALA A 60 -16.70 -9.45 8.60
N SER A 61 -17.44 -8.33 8.73
CA SER A 61 -18.66 -8.22 9.55
C SER A 61 -19.87 -7.81 8.72
#